data_AF-A0A7Y0EQT9-F1
#
_entry.id   AF-A0A7Y0EQT9-F1
#
_cell.length_a   1.000
_cell.length_b   1.000
_cell.length_c   1.000
_cell.angle_alpha   90.00
_cell.angle_beta   90.00
_cell.angle_gamma   90.00
#
_symmetry.space_group_name_H-M   'P 1'
#
loop_
_entity.id
_entity.type
_entity.pdbx_description
1 polymer ?
#
loop_
_entity_poly.entity_id
_entity_poly.type
_entity_poly.pdbx_seq_one_letter_code
_entity_poly.pdbx_strand_id
1 'polypeptide(L)'
;MDEKSLCFQLAECPRLFHCCTSAPVSASTRPNCYVKDDIKRVATSDFRANGARYAMLGAVLGLIHHAEQGDLDATDPIPGQSSDPIHKIVSQPDIWELRWKIRGNPYRLYYAEDISEKPEFVGLSFVRKSTNGTSEEIRQWQNQDAAQAQERYRHAQPFQWGHTTKRKRCEYCFGDSISDLL
;
A
#
# COMPACT_ATOMS: atom_id res chain seq x y z
N MET A 1 -12.21 -22.28 -2.57
CA MET A 1 -10.88 -22.06 -1.93
C MET A 1 -10.86 -20.61 -1.54
N ASP A 2 -10.66 -20.31 -0.27
CA ASP A 2 -10.43 -18.93 0.17
C ASP A 2 -9.15 -18.46 -0.52
N GLU A 3 -9.27 -17.41 -1.33
CA GLU A 3 -8.13 -16.82 -2.02
C GLU A 3 -7.17 -16.29 -0.97
N LYS A 4 -5.96 -16.86 -0.93
CA LYS A 4 -4.90 -16.38 -0.05
C LYS A 4 -4.11 -15.33 -0.79
N SER A 5 -3.93 -14.17 -0.16
CA SER A 5 -3.13 -13.10 -0.73
C SER A 5 -1.72 -13.58 -1.06
N LEU A 6 -1.15 -13.04 -2.14
CA LEU A 6 0.25 -13.22 -2.51
C LEU A 6 1.20 -12.76 -1.38
N CYS A 7 0.80 -11.87 -0.50
CA CYS A 7 1.63 -11.40 0.62
C CYS A 7 1.91 -12.47 1.71
N PHE A 8 1.29 -13.65 1.63
CA PHE A 8 1.61 -14.84 2.45
C PHE A 8 2.20 -16.00 1.64
N GLN A 9 2.61 -15.74 0.40
CA GLN A 9 3.14 -16.75 -0.50
C GLN A 9 4.58 -16.43 -0.81
N LEU A 10 5.51 -17.08 -0.10
CA LEU A 10 6.95 -16.93 -0.31
C LEU A 10 7.29 -16.93 -1.80
N ALA A 11 8.00 -15.90 -2.22
CA ALA A 11 8.38 -15.71 -3.61
C ALA A 11 9.89 -15.99 -3.78
N GLU A 12 10.27 -16.74 -4.83
CA GLU A 12 11.68 -16.92 -5.19
C GLU A 12 12.37 -15.60 -5.58
N CYS A 13 11.57 -14.63 -6.02
CA CYS A 13 12.00 -13.28 -6.36
C CYS A 13 10.96 -12.28 -5.85
N PRO A 14 11.38 -11.12 -5.30
CA PRO A 14 10.45 -10.13 -4.77
C PRO A 14 9.41 -9.69 -5.80
N ARG A 15 8.17 -9.56 -5.36
CA ARG A 15 7.05 -8.97 -6.10
C ARG A 15 6.98 -7.51 -5.70
N LEU A 16 7.34 -6.58 -6.57
CA LEU A 16 7.53 -5.18 -6.17
C LEU A 16 6.20 -4.44 -6.10
N PHE A 17 5.97 -3.69 -5.02
CA PHE A 17 4.85 -2.75 -4.96
C PHE A 17 5.14 -1.53 -5.85
N HIS A 18 4.34 -1.39 -6.89
CA HIS A 18 4.30 -0.20 -7.71
C HIS A 18 3.18 0.73 -7.25
N CYS A 19 3.42 2.03 -7.21
CA CYS A 19 2.40 2.97 -6.82
C CYS A 19 1.50 3.31 -8.01
N CYS A 20 0.20 3.40 -7.76
CA CYS A 20 -0.75 3.94 -8.72
C CYS A 20 -0.43 5.42 -9.01
N THR A 21 -0.37 5.77 -10.29
CA THR A 21 -0.09 7.13 -10.76
C THR A 21 -1.35 7.81 -11.29
N SER A 22 -1.39 9.14 -11.25
CA SER A 22 -2.57 9.92 -11.70
C SER A 22 -2.79 9.93 -13.22
N ALA A 23 -1.76 9.59 -13.99
CA ALA A 23 -1.77 9.54 -15.45
C ALA A 23 -0.69 8.56 -15.95
N PRO A 24 -0.68 8.19 -17.25
CA PRO A 24 0.42 7.43 -17.83
C PRO A 24 1.75 8.15 -17.67
N VAL A 25 2.82 7.37 -17.42
CA VAL A 25 4.19 7.89 -17.46
C VAL A 25 4.58 8.14 -18.91
N SER A 26 4.99 9.37 -19.23
CA SER A 26 5.49 9.73 -20.55
C SER A 26 6.64 10.73 -20.45
N ALA A 27 7.39 10.93 -21.52
CA ALA A 27 8.50 11.90 -21.54
C ALA A 27 8.07 13.33 -21.17
N SER A 28 6.80 13.68 -21.41
CA SER A 28 6.21 14.99 -21.15
C SER A 28 5.36 15.06 -19.88
N THR A 29 5.15 13.95 -19.18
CA THR A 29 4.23 13.88 -18.04
C THR A 29 4.88 13.10 -16.90
N ARG A 30 5.10 13.78 -15.78
CA ARG A 30 5.47 13.16 -14.50
C ARG A 30 4.21 13.07 -13.64
N PRO A 31 3.49 11.94 -13.68
CA PRO A 31 2.25 11.82 -12.94
C PRO A 31 2.52 11.77 -11.43
N ASN A 32 1.53 12.21 -10.66
CA ASN A 32 1.60 12.13 -9.20
C ASN A 32 1.44 10.68 -8.77
N CYS A 33 2.16 10.32 -7.71
CA CYS A 33 2.10 9.00 -7.11
C CYS A 33 1.17 9.05 -5.89
N TYR A 34 -0.06 8.57 -6.05
CA TYR A 34 -1.10 8.72 -5.04
C TYR A 34 -0.68 8.20 -3.66
N VAL A 35 -0.04 7.04 -3.61
CA VAL A 35 0.32 6.41 -2.33
C VAL A 35 1.46 7.14 -1.63
N LYS A 36 2.49 7.56 -2.36
CA LYS A 36 3.57 8.39 -1.79
C LYS A 36 3.02 9.72 -1.28
N ASP A 37 2.13 10.37 -2.02
CA ASP A 37 1.49 11.61 -1.58
C ASP A 37 0.64 11.40 -0.32
N ASP A 38 -0.10 10.28 -0.27
CA ASP A 38 -0.85 9.85 0.90
C ASP A 38 0.06 9.61 2.12
N ILE A 39 1.17 8.90 1.94
CA ILE A 39 2.16 8.64 3.00
C ILE A 39 2.76 9.95 3.51
N LYS A 40 3.18 10.86 2.62
CA LYS A 40 3.72 12.18 3.00
C LYS A 40 2.70 12.99 3.79
N ARG A 41 1.43 12.99 3.36
CA ARG A 41 0.34 13.66 4.06
C ARG A 41 0.11 13.08 5.45
N VAL A 42 0.12 11.76 5.59
CA VAL A 42 -0.01 11.10 6.90
C VAL A 42 1.21 11.38 7.79
N ALA A 43 2.42 11.25 7.25
CA ALA A 43 3.66 11.52 7.99
C ALA A 43 3.69 12.95 8.55
N THR A 44 3.27 13.94 7.75
CA THR A 44 3.25 15.34 8.17
C THR A 44 2.14 15.65 9.19
N SER A 45 0.95 15.08 9.02
CA SER A 45 -0.22 15.35 9.87
C SER A 45 -0.19 14.60 11.21
N ASP A 46 0.14 13.31 11.21
CA ASP A 46 0.09 12.48 12.41
C ASP A 46 1.41 12.52 13.22
N PHE A 47 2.54 12.78 12.57
CA PHE A 47 3.87 12.70 13.18
C PHE A 47 4.59 14.05 13.10
N ARG A 48 4.35 14.93 14.08
CA ARG A 48 4.91 16.29 14.08
C ARG A 48 6.44 16.34 14.16
N ALA A 49 7.05 15.46 14.96
CA ALA A 49 8.50 15.43 15.15
C ALA A 49 9.20 14.66 14.03
N ASN A 50 10.33 15.17 13.51
CA ASN A 50 11.07 14.53 12.42
C ASN A 50 11.44 13.08 12.73
N GLY A 51 12.02 12.79 13.90
CA GLY A 51 12.35 11.40 14.28
C GLY A 51 11.14 10.46 14.31
N ALA A 52 9.94 10.99 14.61
CA ALA A 52 8.70 10.21 14.55
C ALA A 52 8.27 9.91 13.11
N ARG A 53 8.50 10.85 12.18
CA ARG A 53 8.27 10.63 10.73
C ARG A 53 9.18 9.55 10.19
N TYR A 54 10.49 9.64 10.44
CA TYR A 54 11.45 8.62 10.00
C TYR A 54 11.09 7.22 10.54
N ALA A 55 10.73 7.12 11.82
CA ALA A 55 10.30 5.86 12.41
C ALA A 55 9.02 5.29 11.75
N MET A 56 8.05 6.14 11.45
CA MET A 56 6.84 5.73 10.74
C MET A 56 7.14 5.27 9.30
N LEU A 57 7.94 6.03 8.56
CA LEU A 57 8.31 5.69 7.19
C LEU A 57 9.11 4.39 7.13
N GLY A 58 10.05 4.18 8.06
CA GLY A 58 10.77 2.92 8.20
C GLY A 58 9.85 1.73 8.49
N ALA A 59 8.83 1.92 9.35
CA ALA A 59 7.85 0.87 9.64
C ALA A 59 6.99 0.53 8.40
N VAL A 60 6.57 1.55 7.63
CA VAL A 60 5.82 1.34 6.38
C VAL A 60 6.66 0.57 5.37
N LEU A 61 7.91 1.00 5.14
CA LEU A 61 8.81 0.34 4.19
C LEU A 61 9.13 -1.11 4.61
N GLY A 62 9.36 -1.35 5.90
CA GLY A 62 9.63 -2.70 6.41
C GLY A 62 8.45 -3.66 6.17
N LEU A 63 7.22 -3.24 6.47
CA LEU A 63 6.04 -4.07 6.25
C LEU A 63 5.80 -4.32 4.75
N ILE A 64 6.00 -3.32 3.91
CA ILE A 64 5.90 -3.48 2.45
C ILE A 64 6.96 -4.47 1.97
N HIS A 65 8.20 -4.36 2.44
CA HIS A 65 9.25 -5.32 2.09
C HIS A 65 8.85 -6.75 2.41
N HIS A 66 8.27 -6.99 3.61
CA HIS A 66 7.77 -8.30 3.95
C HIS A 66 6.63 -8.77 3.02
N ALA A 67 5.67 -7.89 2.74
CA ALA A 67 4.60 -8.17 1.79
C ALA A 67 5.12 -8.51 0.37
N GLU A 68 6.20 -7.86 -0.09
CA GLU A 68 6.85 -8.11 -1.39
C GLU A 68 7.52 -9.50 -1.45
N GLN A 69 8.03 -10.00 -0.32
CA GLN A 69 8.61 -11.34 -0.21
C GLN A 69 7.57 -12.45 -0.01
N GLY A 70 6.36 -12.07 0.41
CA GLY A 70 5.31 -13.01 0.76
C GLY A 70 5.51 -13.65 2.13
N ASP A 71 6.19 -12.96 3.06
CA ASP A 71 6.59 -13.47 4.38
C ASP A 71 5.90 -12.72 5.53
N LEU A 72 4.67 -12.22 5.32
CA LEU A 72 3.91 -11.56 6.39
C LEU A 72 3.59 -12.49 7.57
N ASP A 73 3.70 -13.81 7.41
CA ASP A 73 3.55 -14.79 8.48
C ASP A 73 4.90 -15.34 8.98
N ALA A 74 6.02 -14.64 8.69
CA ALA A 74 7.33 -15.02 9.18
C ALA A 74 7.37 -15.15 10.71
N THR A 75 8.23 -16.05 11.19
CA THR A 75 8.38 -16.39 12.60
C THR A 75 8.78 -15.19 13.47
N ASP A 76 9.47 -14.21 12.88
CA ASP A 76 9.88 -13.00 13.57
C ASP A 76 8.76 -11.94 13.52
N PRO A 77 8.37 -11.36 14.67
CA PRO A 77 7.27 -10.43 14.71
C PRO A 77 7.60 -9.13 13.97
N ILE A 78 6.79 -8.80 12.96
CA ILE A 78 6.90 -7.52 12.25
C ILE A 78 6.34 -6.40 13.16
N PRO A 79 7.14 -5.39 13.53
CA PRO A 79 6.69 -4.35 14.45
C PRO A 79 5.43 -3.62 13.97
N GLY A 80 4.39 -3.62 14.80
CA GLY A 80 3.13 -2.94 14.51
C GLY A 80 2.18 -3.72 13.59
N GLN A 81 2.53 -4.93 13.17
CA GLN A 81 1.64 -5.77 12.37
C GLN A 81 0.33 -6.09 13.11
N SER A 82 -0.78 -6.08 12.38
CA SER A 82 -2.08 -6.54 12.88
C SER A 82 -2.11 -8.06 12.97
N SER A 83 -2.86 -8.64 13.91
CA SER A 83 -3.09 -10.11 13.97
C SER A 83 -3.79 -10.66 12.73
N ASP A 84 -4.49 -9.77 12.01
CA ASP A 84 -5.06 -10.00 10.69
C ASP A 84 -4.48 -8.90 9.78
N PRO A 85 -3.30 -9.14 9.16
CA PRO A 85 -2.56 -8.11 8.45
C PRO A 85 -3.04 -7.91 7.02
N ILE A 86 -3.73 -8.87 6.42
CA ILE A 86 -4.27 -8.75 5.06
C ILE A 86 -5.75 -9.10 5.06
N HIS A 87 -6.55 -8.29 4.38
CA HIS A 87 -7.97 -8.59 4.21
C HIS A 87 -8.44 -8.29 2.79
N LYS A 88 -9.19 -9.22 2.21
CA LYS A 88 -9.85 -9.00 0.92
C LYS A 88 -11.10 -8.17 1.11
N ILE A 89 -11.29 -7.12 0.31
CA ILE A 89 -12.45 -6.24 0.46
C ILE A 89 -13.64 -6.83 -0.30
N VAL A 90 -14.62 -7.36 0.43
CA VAL A 90 -15.78 -8.03 -0.17
C VAL A 90 -16.59 -7.10 -1.09
N SER A 91 -16.71 -5.82 -0.74
CA SER A 91 -17.43 -4.82 -1.54
C SER A 91 -16.67 -4.34 -2.78
N GLN A 92 -15.37 -4.62 -2.87
CA GLN A 92 -14.47 -4.18 -3.94
C GLN A 92 -13.50 -5.34 -4.26
N PRO A 93 -13.94 -6.32 -5.07
CA PRO A 93 -13.30 -7.63 -5.15
C PRO A 93 -11.89 -7.62 -5.77
N ASP A 94 -11.52 -6.52 -6.41
CA ASP A 94 -10.24 -6.35 -7.11
C ASP A 94 -9.11 -5.88 -6.18
N ILE A 95 -9.45 -5.51 -4.93
CA ILE A 95 -8.49 -4.87 -4.01
C ILE A 95 -8.46 -5.55 -2.65
N TRP A 96 -7.30 -5.40 -2.02
CA TRP A 96 -6.94 -5.89 -0.72
C TRP A 96 -6.56 -4.72 0.18
N GLU A 97 -6.65 -4.92 1.49
CA GLU A 97 -6.08 -4.01 2.47
C GLU A 97 -5.00 -4.69 3.30
N LEU A 98 -3.82 -4.07 3.32
CA LEU A 98 -2.76 -4.36 4.28
C LEU A 98 -3.01 -3.49 5.52
N ARG A 99 -2.97 -4.11 6.70
CA ARG A 99 -3.42 -3.56 7.99
C ARG A 99 -2.28 -3.58 9.00
N TRP A 100 -1.98 -2.43 9.59
CA TRP A 100 -1.01 -2.35 10.69
C TRP A 100 -1.34 -1.22 11.65
N LYS A 101 -0.60 -1.15 12.76
CA LYS A 101 -0.70 -0.13 13.82
C LYS A 101 0.65 0.55 14.03
N ILE A 102 0.67 1.88 14.02
CA ILE A 102 1.86 2.67 14.37
C ILE A 102 1.51 3.52 15.58
N ARG A 103 2.26 3.34 16.68
CA ARG A 103 1.98 4.00 17.97
C ARG A 103 0.52 3.81 18.43
N GLY A 104 -0.03 2.62 18.21
CA GLY A 104 -1.41 2.26 18.55
C GLY A 104 -2.48 2.71 17.53
N ASN A 105 -2.16 3.63 16.61
CA ASN A 105 -3.12 4.09 15.61
C ASN A 105 -3.18 3.13 14.40
N PRO A 106 -4.38 2.77 13.91
CA PRO A 106 -4.52 1.87 12.77
C PRO A 106 -4.31 2.58 11.43
N TYR A 107 -3.53 1.95 10.55
CA TYR A 107 -3.27 2.41 9.19
C TYR A 107 -3.58 1.32 8.17
N ARG A 108 -3.87 1.73 6.94
CA ARG A 108 -4.25 0.85 5.82
C ARG A 108 -3.50 1.25 4.56
N LEU A 109 -3.00 0.24 3.85
CA LEU A 109 -2.56 0.35 2.46
C LEU A 109 -3.56 -0.47 1.65
N TYR A 110 -4.32 0.19 0.79
CA TYR A 110 -5.14 -0.47 -0.20
C TYR A 110 -4.29 -0.77 -1.43
N TYR A 111 -4.40 -1.98 -1.95
CA TYR A 111 -3.63 -2.42 -3.10
C TYR A 111 -4.38 -3.45 -3.94
N ALA A 112 -3.99 -3.59 -5.19
CA ALA A 112 -4.39 -4.71 -6.04
C ALA A 112 -3.22 -5.68 -6.19
N GLU A 113 -3.53 -6.96 -6.36
CA GLU A 113 -2.55 -8.00 -6.65
C GLU A 113 -3.01 -8.90 -7.80
N ASP A 114 -2.08 -9.21 -8.71
CA ASP A 114 -2.29 -10.18 -9.79
C ASP A 114 -0.94 -10.77 -10.22
N ILE A 115 -0.76 -12.08 -10.04
CA ILE A 115 0.50 -12.76 -10.36
C ILE A 115 0.78 -12.83 -11.87
N SER A 116 -0.28 -12.75 -12.70
CA SER A 116 -0.18 -12.77 -14.15
C SER A 116 0.24 -11.43 -14.74
N GLU A 117 0.10 -10.35 -13.97
CA GLU A 117 0.46 -9.00 -14.36
C GLU A 117 1.88 -8.62 -13.94
N LYS A 118 2.38 -7.52 -14.52
CA LYS A 118 3.63 -6.86 -14.11
C LYS A 118 3.35 -5.36 -14.03
N PRO A 119 3.44 -4.74 -12.84
CA PRO A 119 3.85 -5.29 -11.55
C PRO A 119 2.76 -6.15 -10.91
N GLU A 120 3.17 -7.11 -10.08
CA GLU A 120 2.24 -8.02 -9.38
C GLU A 120 1.47 -7.32 -8.26
N PHE A 121 2.01 -6.22 -7.72
CA PHE A 121 1.39 -5.42 -6.68
C PHE A 121 1.26 -3.96 -7.11
N VAL A 122 0.06 -3.42 -6.99
CA VAL A 122 -0.23 -2.00 -7.25
C VAL A 122 -0.80 -1.37 -5.99
N GLY A 123 -0.03 -0.50 -5.33
CA GLY A 123 -0.50 0.31 -4.21
C GLY A 123 -1.44 1.43 -4.70
N LEU A 124 -2.60 1.57 -4.06
CA LEU A 124 -3.68 2.45 -4.50
C LEU A 124 -3.90 3.64 -3.57
N SER A 125 -3.91 3.42 -2.26
CA SER A 125 -4.09 4.48 -1.26
C SER A 125 -3.52 4.10 0.09
N PHE A 126 -3.07 5.10 0.83
CA PHE A 126 -2.60 4.95 2.21
C PHE A 126 -3.35 5.88 3.16
N VAL A 127 -3.96 5.33 4.20
CA VAL A 127 -4.78 6.12 5.13
C VAL A 127 -4.57 5.71 6.57
N ARG A 128 -4.77 6.67 7.49
CA ARG A 128 -5.07 6.36 8.88
C ARG A 128 -6.54 6.00 8.97
N LYS A 129 -6.87 4.82 9.49
CA LYS A 129 -8.27 4.43 9.70
C LYS A 129 -8.87 5.31 10.79
N SER A 130 -9.97 5.98 10.46
CA SER A 130 -10.75 6.75 11.42
C SER A 130 -11.38 5.84 12.48
N THR A 131 -11.20 6.20 13.75
CA THR A 131 -11.74 5.47 14.91
C THR A 131 -12.61 6.34 15.82
N ASN A 132 -12.79 7.61 15.47
CA ASN A 132 -13.39 8.62 16.35
C ASN A 132 -14.85 8.93 15.93
N GLY A 133 -15.69 7.90 15.95
CA GLY A 133 -17.11 8.02 15.59
C GLY A 133 -17.92 6.83 16.06
N THR A 134 -19.21 6.84 15.77
CA THR A 134 -20.09 5.68 15.93
C THR A 134 -19.67 4.55 14.99
N SER A 135 -20.14 3.33 15.26
CA SER A 135 -19.86 2.17 14.40
C SER A 135 -20.30 2.38 12.96
N GLU A 136 -21.42 3.09 12.74
CA GLU A 136 -21.94 3.39 11.41
C GLU A 136 -21.07 4.41 10.68
N GLU A 137 -20.65 5.49 11.34
CA GLU A 137 -19.74 6.48 10.75
C GLU A 137 -18.38 5.85 10.39
N ILE A 138 -17.82 5.03 11.28
CA ILE A 138 -16.55 4.32 11.02
C ILE A 138 -16.70 3.39 9.80
N ARG A 139 -17.83 2.70 9.67
CA ARG A 139 -18.11 1.85 8.51
C ARG A 139 -18.23 2.67 7.23
N GLN A 140 -18.91 3.81 7.28
CA GLN A 140 -19.05 4.71 6.13
C GLN A 140 -17.70 5.25 5.68
N TRP A 141 -16.86 5.73 6.59
CA TRP A 141 -15.50 6.18 6.26
C TRP A 141 -14.65 5.07 5.67
N GLN A 142 -14.68 3.86 6.25
CA GLN A 142 -13.96 2.72 5.70
C GLN A 142 -14.43 2.35 4.28
N ASN A 143 -15.73 2.41 4.02
CA ASN A 143 -16.28 2.17 2.68
C ASN A 143 -15.85 3.26 1.68
N GLN A 144 -15.78 4.52 2.12
CA GLN A 144 -15.32 5.64 1.28
C GLN A 144 -13.85 5.49 0.91
N ASP A 145 -12.99 5.15 1.87
CA ASP A 145 -11.56 4.89 1.64
C ASP A 145 -11.37 3.75 0.61
N ALA A 146 -12.08 2.64 0.79
CA ALA A 146 -12.02 1.50 -0.12
C ALA A 146 -12.56 1.85 -1.52
N ALA A 147 -13.66 2.63 -1.60
CA ALA A 147 -14.21 3.09 -2.87
C ALA A 147 -13.25 4.01 -3.63
N GLN A 148 -12.55 4.91 -2.92
CA GLN A 148 -11.52 5.75 -3.53
C GLN A 148 -10.34 4.92 -4.08
N ALA A 149 -9.89 3.90 -3.34
CA ALA A 149 -8.83 3.01 -3.81
C ALA A 149 -9.26 2.23 -5.07
N GLN A 150 -10.49 1.71 -5.10
CA GLN A 150 -11.03 1.03 -6.27
C GLN A 150 -11.12 1.96 -7.49
N GLU A 151 -11.53 3.21 -7.29
CA GLU A 151 -11.60 4.18 -8.39
C GLU A 151 -10.22 4.46 -8.99
N ARG A 152 -9.20 4.62 -8.15
CA ARG A 152 -7.80 4.75 -8.59
C ARG A 152 -7.35 3.51 -9.38
N TYR A 153 -7.73 2.31 -8.93
CA TYR A 153 -7.42 1.07 -9.64
C TYR A 153 -8.02 1.05 -11.05
N ARG A 154 -9.33 1.32 -11.17
CA ARG A 154 -10.03 1.36 -12.48
C ARG A 154 -9.44 2.41 -13.42
N HIS A 155 -9.15 3.61 -12.90
CA HIS A 155 -8.60 4.70 -13.69
C HIS A 155 -7.23 4.36 -14.28
N ALA A 156 -6.38 3.67 -13.51
CA ALA A 156 -5.00 3.44 -13.91
C ALA A 156 -4.73 2.05 -14.53
N GLN A 157 -5.71 1.13 -14.50
CA GLN A 157 -5.67 -0.16 -15.21
C GLN A 157 -5.25 -0.05 -16.68
N PRO A 158 -5.66 0.97 -17.47
CA PRO A 158 -5.27 1.09 -18.87
C PRO A 158 -3.80 1.46 -19.10
N PHE A 159 -3.04 1.85 -18.08
CA PHE A 159 -1.73 2.51 -18.24
C PHE A 159 -0.52 1.58 -18.11
N GLN A 160 -0.72 0.25 -18.06
CA GLN A 160 0.35 -0.77 -17.89
C GLN A 160 1.34 -0.46 -16.76
N TRP A 161 0.88 0.26 -15.72
CA TRP A 161 1.52 0.44 -14.42
C TRP A 161 3.05 0.69 -14.43
N GLY A 162 3.59 1.31 -15.49
CA GLY A 162 5.00 1.74 -15.58
C GLY A 162 6.08 0.64 -15.57
N HIS A 163 5.76 -0.66 -15.51
CA HIS A 163 6.77 -1.73 -15.39
C HIS A 163 7.08 -2.43 -16.70
N THR A 164 8.06 -1.90 -17.43
CA THR A 164 8.65 -2.63 -18.57
C THR A 164 9.70 -3.63 -18.06
N THR A 165 9.22 -4.85 -17.76
CA THR A 165 9.89 -6.15 -17.98
C THR A 165 11.14 -6.57 -17.20
N LYS A 166 11.81 -5.73 -16.38
CA LYS A 166 13.07 -6.13 -15.71
C LYS A 166 13.04 -6.39 -14.20
N ARG A 167 11.87 -6.40 -13.55
CA ARG A 167 11.74 -6.51 -12.07
C ARG A 167 12.75 -5.62 -11.30
N LYS A 168 12.94 -4.39 -11.78
CA LYS A 168 13.75 -3.37 -11.09
C LYS A 168 12.81 -2.32 -10.53
N ARG A 169 13.06 -1.86 -9.30
CA ARG A 169 12.33 -0.72 -8.73
C ARG A 169 12.51 0.49 -9.64
N CYS A 170 11.41 1.07 -10.12
CA CYS A 170 11.42 2.37 -10.78
C CYS A 170 11.09 3.49 -9.78
N GLU A 171 11.09 4.75 -10.22
CA GLU A 171 10.78 5.91 -9.36
C GLU A 171 9.37 5.85 -8.74
N TYR A 172 8.45 5.08 -9.33
CA TYR A 172 7.08 4.88 -8.84
C TYR A 172 6.92 3.59 -8.04
N CYS A 173 7.94 2.75 -7.90
CA CYS A 173 7.94 1.71 -6.88
C CYS A 173 8.11 2.31 -5.50
N PHE A 174 7.68 1.57 -4.48
CA PHE A 174 8.20 1.78 -3.14
C PHE A 174 9.72 1.57 -3.20
N GLY A 175 10.47 2.62 -2.86
CA GLY A 175 11.92 2.57 -2.79
C GLY A 175 12.37 1.91 -1.48
N ASP A 176 13.66 1.61 -1.40
CA ASP A 176 14.27 1.13 -0.14
C ASP A 176 14.72 2.32 0.74
N SER A 177 14.48 3.56 0.31
CA SER A 177 14.94 4.78 0.97
C SER A 177 13.77 5.60 1.52
N ILE A 178 13.89 5.99 2.80
CA ILE A 178 12.95 6.91 3.45
C ILE A 178 12.91 8.27 2.74
N SER A 179 14.00 8.70 2.12
CA SER A 179 14.10 10.00 1.43
C SER A 179 13.07 10.16 0.30
N ASP A 180 12.61 9.06 -0.30
CA ASP A 180 11.60 9.09 -1.36
C ASP A 180 10.19 9.41 -0.81
N LEU A 181 10.01 9.26 0.49
CA LEU A 181 8.75 9.41 1.23
C LEU A 181 8.73 10.64 2.16
N LEU A 182 9.72 11.52 2.05
CA LEU A 182 9.79 12.80 2.76
C LEU A 182 9.35 14.00 1.90
#